data_AF-A0A9X1VP93-F1
#
_entry.id   AF-A0A9X1VP93-F1
#
_cell.length_a   1.000
_cell.length_b   1.000
_cell.length_c   1.000
_cell.angle_alpha   90.00
_cell.angle_beta   90.00
_cell.angle_gamma   90.00
#
_symmetry.space_group_name_H-M   'P 1'
#
loop_
_entity.id
_entity.type
_entity.pdbx_description
1 polymer ?
#
loop_
_entity_poly.entity_id
_entity_poly.type
_entity_poly.pdbx_seq_one_letter_code
_entity_poly.pdbx_strand_id
1 'polypeptide(L)'
;MESELIDLEKKFQHHYSLVRKHSHYLWDFYFGNNGLDNETIDVTSFWVREDLEKMYRIACVYMETLGLNEFLKEFKTKYSEIVLNISEATKIECYPLYDGDTEEEMYLIHEWQNFLSPFKLFKIDKKEDELIKLHQILENTNEILKITNTVVKNEHSINKTIRNFLDLYYGNVVQYSESLFRHKFKSYQPDVILSDEGISIEYKLIRTEKDIGIKLDELLIDANRYVGNHRNKSCIAVFCLSKKITTTKKQIKEDWRKMMFPKSWSFIVISDVEINC
;
A
#
# COMPACT_ATOMS: atom_id res chain seq x y z
N MET A 1 -17.52 28.77 -4.41
CA MET A 1 -16.28 28.49 -5.14
C MET A 1 -15.35 27.58 -4.34
N GLU A 2 -14.68 28.05 -3.28
CA GLU A 2 -13.72 27.20 -2.53
C GLU A 2 -14.35 25.94 -1.91
N SER A 3 -15.54 26.06 -1.32
CA SER A 3 -16.31 24.92 -0.80
C SER A 3 -16.76 23.92 -1.88
N GLU A 4 -17.01 24.39 -3.10
CA GLU A 4 -17.43 23.55 -4.23
C GLU A 4 -16.23 22.79 -4.80
N LEU A 5 -15.06 23.43 -4.88
CA LEU A 5 -13.82 22.78 -5.31
C LEU A 5 -13.42 21.66 -4.33
N ILE A 6 -13.56 21.88 -3.02
CA ILE A 6 -13.32 20.86 -1.99
C ILE A 6 -14.30 19.69 -2.12
N ASP A 7 -15.56 19.94 -2.47
CA ASP A 7 -16.54 18.86 -2.69
C ASP A 7 -16.21 18.04 -3.95
N LEU A 8 -15.80 18.70 -5.04
CA LEU A 8 -15.33 18.04 -6.25
C LEU A 8 -14.10 17.17 -6.00
N GLU A 9 -13.14 17.65 -5.18
CA GLU A 9 -11.98 16.87 -4.75
C GLU A 9 -12.38 15.58 -4.05
N LYS A 10 -13.25 15.69 -3.02
CA LYS A 10 -13.70 14.52 -2.26
C LYS A 10 -14.40 13.49 -3.16
N LYS A 11 -15.21 13.96 -4.11
CA LYS A 11 -15.87 13.09 -5.09
C LYS A 11 -14.86 12.43 -6.03
N PHE A 12 -13.87 13.18 -6.52
CA PHE A 12 -12.82 12.63 -7.36
C PHE A 12 -12.02 11.54 -6.63
N GLN A 13 -11.57 11.83 -5.40
CA GLN A 13 -10.83 10.88 -4.57
C GLN A 13 -11.67 9.65 -4.21
N HIS A 14 -12.97 9.84 -3.94
CA HIS A 14 -13.89 8.73 -3.71
C HIS A 14 -13.95 7.79 -4.92
N HIS A 15 -14.19 8.30 -6.13
CA HIS A 15 -14.23 7.45 -7.33
C HIS A 15 -12.87 6.86 -7.67
N TYR A 16 -11.78 7.60 -7.44
CA TYR A 16 -10.43 7.06 -7.57
C TYR A 16 -10.21 5.84 -6.65
N SER A 17 -10.65 5.91 -5.40
CA SER A 17 -10.56 4.78 -4.46
C SER A 17 -11.39 3.58 -4.91
N LEU A 18 -12.58 3.80 -5.49
CA LEU A 18 -13.41 2.74 -6.05
C LEU A 18 -12.76 2.09 -7.28
N VAL A 19 -12.18 2.88 -8.17
CA VAL A 19 -11.42 2.39 -9.32
C VAL A 19 -10.27 1.49 -8.85
N ARG A 20 -9.49 1.92 -7.85
CA ARG A 20 -8.42 1.11 -7.24
C ARG A 20 -8.97 -0.19 -6.67
N LYS A 21 -10.03 -0.10 -5.86
CA LYS A 21 -10.70 -1.25 -5.25
C LYS A 21 -11.21 -2.26 -6.29
N HIS A 22 -11.85 -1.81 -7.37
CA HIS A 22 -12.43 -2.69 -8.37
C HIS A 22 -11.37 -3.24 -9.34
N SER A 23 -10.33 -2.46 -9.63
CA SER A 23 -9.31 -2.85 -10.61
C SER A 23 -8.51 -4.11 -10.23
N HIS A 24 -8.47 -4.53 -8.97
CA HIS A 24 -7.69 -5.71 -8.53
C HIS A 24 -8.05 -7.00 -9.27
N TYR A 25 -9.30 -7.18 -9.70
CA TYR A 25 -9.66 -8.35 -10.52
C TYR A 25 -9.15 -8.23 -11.96
N LEU A 26 -9.03 -7.02 -12.51
CA LEU A 26 -8.40 -6.79 -13.81
C LEU A 26 -6.90 -7.08 -13.72
N TRP A 27 -6.25 -6.66 -12.63
CA TRP A 27 -4.86 -6.98 -12.33
C TRP A 27 -4.61 -8.49 -12.31
N ASP A 28 -5.43 -9.23 -11.55
CA ASP A 28 -5.36 -10.69 -11.48
C ASP A 28 -5.67 -11.37 -12.84
N PHE A 29 -6.48 -10.75 -13.71
CA PHE A 29 -6.75 -11.26 -15.07
C PHE A 29 -5.59 -11.04 -16.05
N TYR A 30 -5.02 -9.84 -16.08
CA TYR A 30 -3.96 -9.49 -17.04
C TYR A 30 -2.60 -10.11 -16.67
N PHE A 31 -2.29 -10.25 -15.37
CA PHE A 31 -0.95 -10.64 -14.90
C PHE A 31 -0.97 -11.80 -13.88
N GLY A 32 -2.13 -12.10 -13.30
CA GLY A 32 -2.32 -13.25 -12.42
C GLY A 32 -2.56 -14.54 -13.21
N ASN A 33 -2.17 -15.67 -12.62
CA ASN A 33 -2.32 -16.98 -13.24
C ASN A 33 -3.54 -17.68 -12.62
N ASN A 34 -4.78 -17.25 -12.91
CA ASN A 34 -5.99 -17.89 -12.38
C ASN A 34 -7.25 -17.70 -13.24
N GLY A 35 -8.06 -18.77 -13.32
CA GLY A 35 -9.33 -18.86 -14.05
C GLY A 35 -10.48 -18.04 -13.47
N LEU A 36 -10.35 -16.71 -13.49
CA LEU A 36 -11.49 -15.81 -13.42
C LEU A 36 -12.40 -16.08 -14.63
N ASP A 37 -13.70 -16.18 -14.40
CA ASP A 37 -14.66 -16.25 -15.50
C ASP A 37 -14.82 -14.88 -16.17
N ASN A 38 -15.25 -14.91 -17.43
CA ASN A 38 -15.46 -13.70 -18.23
C ASN A 38 -16.52 -12.78 -17.60
N GLU A 39 -17.50 -13.34 -16.88
CA GLU A 39 -18.56 -12.55 -16.22
C GLU A 39 -17.98 -11.64 -15.13
N THR A 40 -17.05 -12.15 -14.32
CA THR A 40 -16.36 -11.38 -13.29
C THR A 40 -15.54 -10.24 -13.90
N ILE A 41 -14.90 -10.48 -15.04
CA ILE A 41 -14.12 -9.48 -15.77
C ILE A 41 -15.02 -8.42 -16.38
N ASP A 42 -16.13 -8.82 -17.00
CA ASP A 42 -17.10 -7.91 -17.61
C ASP A 42 -17.74 -7.01 -16.55
N VAL A 43 -18.17 -7.58 -15.43
CA VAL A 43 -18.74 -6.82 -14.30
C VAL A 43 -17.70 -5.86 -13.72
N THR A 44 -16.46 -6.32 -13.52
CA THR A 44 -15.39 -5.46 -13.00
C THR A 44 -15.10 -4.31 -13.95
N SER A 45 -14.95 -4.61 -15.25
CA SER A 45 -14.67 -3.62 -16.29
C SER A 45 -15.76 -2.57 -16.36
N PHE A 46 -17.03 -2.99 -16.21
CA PHE A 46 -18.17 -2.07 -16.16
C PHE A 46 -18.06 -1.09 -14.99
N TRP A 47 -17.84 -1.59 -13.77
CA TRP A 47 -17.74 -0.71 -12.59
C TRP A 47 -16.54 0.22 -12.63
N VAL A 48 -15.39 -0.28 -13.10
CA VAL A 48 -14.19 0.56 -13.29
C VAL A 48 -14.47 1.66 -14.31
N ARG A 49 -15.08 1.36 -15.46
CA ARG A 49 -15.44 2.36 -16.47
C ARG A 49 -16.43 3.39 -15.92
N GLU A 50 -17.44 2.97 -15.18
CA GLU A 50 -18.43 3.87 -14.58
C GLU A 50 -17.78 4.88 -13.62
N ASP A 51 -16.84 4.45 -12.79
CA ASP A 51 -16.15 5.36 -11.87
C ASP A 51 -15.12 6.25 -12.58
N LEU A 52 -14.43 5.74 -13.61
CA LEU A 52 -13.61 6.57 -14.50
C LEU A 52 -14.44 7.65 -15.21
N GLU A 53 -15.63 7.32 -15.69
CA GLU A 53 -16.52 8.28 -16.34
C GLU A 53 -16.95 9.40 -15.38
N LYS A 54 -17.24 9.06 -14.12
CA LYS A 54 -17.55 10.05 -13.09
C LYS A 54 -16.34 10.94 -12.79
N MET A 55 -15.15 10.36 -12.65
CA MET A 55 -13.90 11.11 -12.49
C MET A 55 -13.66 12.09 -13.65
N TYR A 56 -13.85 11.64 -14.89
CA TYR A 56 -13.75 12.47 -16.09
C TYR A 56 -14.69 13.68 -16.03
N ARG A 57 -15.96 13.44 -15.67
CA ARG A 57 -16.97 14.51 -15.52
C ARG A 57 -16.59 15.49 -14.41
N ILE A 58 -16.08 15.00 -13.29
CA ILE A 58 -15.63 15.85 -12.17
C ILE A 58 -14.45 16.73 -12.60
N ALA A 59 -13.46 16.17 -13.29
CA ALA A 59 -12.33 16.94 -13.83
C ALA A 59 -12.81 18.02 -14.80
N CYS A 60 -13.78 17.70 -15.67
CA CYS A 60 -14.38 18.66 -16.58
C CYS A 60 -15.06 19.82 -15.83
N VAL A 61 -15.90 19.52 -14.84
CA VAL A 61 -16.59 20.54 -14.02
C VAL A 61 -15.59 21.38 -13.24
N TYR A 62 -14.52 20.78 -12.71
CA TYR A 62 -13.47 21.50 -12.01
C TYR A 62 -12.78 22.53 -12.91
N MET A 63 -12.34 22.12 -14.11
CA MET A 63 -11.72 23.03 -15.07
C MET A 63 -12.67 24.14 -15.53
N GLU A 64 -13.95 23.81 -15.74
CA GLU A 64 -14.99 24.79 -16.07
C GLU A 64 -15.21 25.80 -14.94
N THR A 65 -15.23 25.33 -13.68
CA THR A 65 -15.36 26.19 -12.48
C THR A 65 -14.21 27.17 -12.34
N LEU A 66 -13.00 26.77 -12.78
CA LEU A 66 -11.82 27.63 -12.80
C LEU A 66 -11.71 28.51 -14.06
N GLY A 67 -12.64 28.39 -15.02
CA GLY A 67 -12.60 29.13 -16.28
C GLY A 67 -11.49 28.71 -17.24
N LEU A 68 -10.97 27.48 -17.10
CA LEU A 68 -9.83 26.96 -17.88
C LEU A 68 -10.29 26.34 -19.21
N ASN A 69 -10.92 27.14 -20.06
CA ASN A 69 -11.64 26.66 -21.25
C ASN A 69 -10.74 25.92 -22.27
N GLU A 70 -9.54 26.44 -22.54
CA GLU A 70 -8.62 25.78 -23.49
C GLU A 70 -8.09 24.45 -22.91
N PHE A 71 -7.80 24.42 -21.62
CA PHE A 71 -7.35 23.23 -20.92
C PHE A 71 -8.44 22.15 -20.88
N LEU A 72 -9.70 22.55 -20.62
CA LEU A 72 -10.89 21.71 -20.70
C LEU A 72 -11.09 21.13 -22.10
N LYS A 73 -10.91 21.95 -23.14
CA LYS A 73 -11.04 21.52 -24.53
C LYS A 73 -9.99 20.47 -24.88
N GLU A 74 -8.75 20.69 -24.49
CA GLU A 74 -7.67 19.72 -24.68
C GLU A 74 -7.97 18.40 -23.96
N PHE A 75 -8.38 18.45 -22.69
CA PHE A 75 -8.75 17.27 -21.91
C PHE A 75 -9.90 16.48 -22.55
N LYS A 76 -10.96 17.17 -22.99
CA LYS A 76 -12.10 16.54 -23.67
C LYS A 76 -11.67 15.90 -24.98
N THR A 77 -10.85 16.58 -25.78
CA THR A 77 -10.36 16.07 -27.06
C THR A 77 -9.55 14.79 -26.86
N LYS A 78 -8.72 14.74 -25.82
CA LYS A 78 -7.83 13.61 -25.57
C LYS A 78 -8.54 12.40 -24.97
N TYR A 79 -9.53 12.60 -24.08
CA TYR A 79 -10.05 11.51 -23.24
C TYR A 79 -11.54 11.19 -23.41
N SER A 80 -12.34 12.01 -24.08
CA SER A 80 -13.80 11.79 -24.17
C SER A 80 -14.18 10.45 -24.81
N GLU A 81 -13.53 10.09 -25.92
CA GLU A 81 -13.81 8.82 -26.62
C GLU A 81 -13.28 7.61 -25.84
N ILE A 82 -12.12 7.76 -25.21
CA ILE A 82 -11.45 6.69 -24.45
C ILE A 82 -12.30 6.28 -23.25
N VAL A 83 -12.82 7.24 -22.49
CA VAL A 83 -13.63 7.00 -21.29
C VAL A 83 -14.94 6.25 -21.60
N LEU A 84 -15.50 6.47 -22.78
CA LEU A 84 -16.75 5.83 -23.20
C LEU A 84 -16.54 4.41 -23.74
N ASN A 85 -15.31 4.08 -24.16
CA ASN A 85 -14.97 2.75 -24.62
C ASN A 85 -14.45 1.90 -23.44
N ILE A 86 -15.22 0.88 -23.05
CA ILE A 86 -14.87 0.04 -21.90
C ILE A 86 -13.48 -0.59 -22.01
N SER A 87 -13.12 -1.13 -23.19
CA SER A 87 -11.84 -1.81 -23.40
C SER A 87 -10.65 -0.85 -23.29
N GLU A 88 -10.82 0.38 -23.75
CA GLU A 88 -9.75 1.39 -23.70
C GLU A 88 -9.68 2.02 -22.30
N ALA A 89 -10.82 2.28 -21.66
CA ALA A 89 -10.89 2.86 -20.32
C ALA A 89 -10.26 1.96 -19.25
N THR A 90 -10.42 0.63 -19.39
CA THR A 90 -9.90 -0.36 -18.44
C THR A 90 -8.54 -0.92 -18.85
N LYS A 91 -7.90 -0.33 -19.87
CA LYS A 91 -6.58 -0.77 -20.35
C LYS A 91 -5.53 -0.59 -19.26
N ILE A 92 -4.72 -1.61 -19.07
CA ILE A 92 -3.58 -1.59 -18.15
C ILE A 92 -2.27 -1.59 -18.96
N GLU A 93 -1.31 -0.77 -18.54
CA GLU A 93 0.01 -0.67 -19.17
C GLU A 93 1.13 -0.73 -18.13
N CYS A 94 2.31 -1.19 -18.56
CA CYS A 94 3.54 -1.14 -17.77
C CYS A 94 4.27 0.18 -18.00
N TYR A 95 4.52 0.93 -16.93
CA TYR A 95 5.28 2.17 -16.95
C TYR A 95 6.67 1.98 -16.32
N PRO A 96 7.75 2.47 -16.96
CA PRO A 96 9.09 2.39 -16.38
C PRO A 96 9.24 3.30 -15.17
N LEU A 97 9.86 2.78 -14.10
CA LEU A 97 10.26 3.51 -12.91
C LEU A 97 11.72 3.99 -13.00
N TYR A 98 12.06 4.99 -12.19
CA TYR A 98 13.36 5.68 -12.25
C TYR A 98 14.55 4.79 -11.87
N ASP A 99 14.32 3.71 -11.15
CA ASP A 99 15.31 2.72 -10.71
C ASP A 99 15.44 1.52 -11.66
N GLY A 100 14.76 1.55 -12.81
CA GLY A 100 14.78 0.49 -13.81
C GLY A 100 13.77 -0.63 -13.56
N ASP A 101 12.87 -0.47 -12.59
CA ASP A 101 11.70 -1.33 -12.41
C ASP A 101 10.53 -0.88 -13.31
N THR A 102 9.41 -1.59 -13.27
CA THR A 102 8.17 -1.19 -13.95
C THR A 102 7.00 -1.24 -12.99
N GLU A 103 6.16 -0.21 -13.01
CA GLU A 103 4.87 -0.22 -12.35
C GLU A 103 3.78 -0.39 -13.39
N GLU A 104 2.94 -1.39 -13.20
CA GLU A 104 1.73 -1.50 -13.98
C GLU A 104 0.67 -0.56 -13.38
N GLU A 105 0.01 0.25 -14.22
CA GLU A 105 -1.14 1.05 -13.82
C GLU A 105 -2.20 1.10 -14.95
N MET A 106 -3.45 1.44 -14.61
CA MET A 106 -4.45 1.75 -15.63
C MET A 106 -4.03 2.98 -16.44
N TYR A 107 -4.12 2.87 -17.76
CA TYR A 107 -3.67 3.89 -18.70
C TYR A 107 -4.26 5.27 -18.39
N LEU A 108 -5.60 5.33 -18.24
CA LEU A 108 -6.28 6.61 -17.97
C LEU A 108 -5.90 7.22 -16.63
N ILE A 109 -5.65 6.39 -15.60
CA ILE A 109 -5.22 6.90 -14.29
C ILE A 109 -3.84 7.55 -14.40
N HIS A 110 -2.89 6.87 -15.04
CA HIS A 110 -1.55 7.41 -15.26
C HIS A 110 -1.58 8.71 -16.08
N GLU A 111 -2.34 8.71 -17.18
CA GLU A 111 -2.49 9.86 -18.05
C GLU A 111 -3.12 11.06 -17.35
N TRP A 112 -4.18 10.84 -16.57
CA TRP A 112 -4.83 11.92 -15.82
C TRP A 112 -3.97 12.43 -14.68
N GLN A 113 -3.19 11.58 -14.00
CA GLN A 113 -2.22 12.04 -13.01
C GLN A 113 -1.21 13.01 -13.64
N ASN A 114 -0.73 12.72 -14.85
CA ASN A 114 0.21 13.59 -15.54
C ASN A 114 -0.47 14.87 -16.04
N PHE A 115 -1.63 14.74 -16.70
CA PHE A 115 -2.34 15.87 -17.28
C PHE A 115 -2.86 16.83 -16.21
N LEU A 116 -3.41 16.31 -15.12
CA LEU A 116 -3.99 17.10 -14.03
C LEU A 116 -2.96 17.46 -12.93
N SER A 117 -1.69 17.07 -13.10
CA SER A 117 -0.59 17.36 -12.15
C SER A 117 -0.41 18.84 -11.76
N PRO A 118 -0.76 19.84 -12.58
CA PRO A 118 -0.68 21.24 -12.17
C PRO A 118 -1.64 21.59 -11.02
N PHE A 119 -2.70 20.80 -10.80
CA PHE A 119 -3.69 21.05 -9.77
C PHE A 119 -3.41 20.20 -8.54
N LYS A 120 -3.21 20.86 -7.40
CA LYS A 120 -3.06 20.19 -6.10
C LYS A 120 -4.24 19.26 -5.80
N LEU A 121 -5.43 19.60 -6.27
CA LEU A 121 -6.67 18.83 -6.11
C LEU A 121 -6.60 17.41 -6.69
N PHE A 122 -5.85 17.24 -7.77
CA PHE A 122 -5.67 15.96 -8.47
C PHE A 122 -4.28 15.37 -8.22
N LYS A 123 -3.52 15.94 -7.27
CA LYS A 123 -2.42 15.20 -6.67
C LYS A 123 -3.05 14.06 -5.89
N ILE A 124 -3.08 12.92 -6.55
CA ILE A 124 -3.20 11.64 -5.90
C ILE A 124 -1.90 11.53 -5.11
N ASP A 125 -1.97 11.76 -3.80
CA ASP A 125 -0.80 11.63 -2.91
C ASP A 125 -0.23 10.24 -3.14
N LYS A 126 0.86 10.23 -3.91
CA LYS A 126 1.53 9.03 -4.38
C LYS A 126 1.97 8.30 -3.13
N LYS A 127 1.81 6.98 -3.14
CA LYS A 127 2.26 5.97 -2.16
C LYS A 127 3.46 6.32 -1.26
N GLU A 128 4.36 7.19 -1.70
CA GLU A 128 5.47 7.75 -0.92
C GLU A 128 5.01 8.49 0.36
N ASP A 129 3.97 9.33 0.32
CA ASP A 129 3.45 10.00 1.53
C ASP A 129 2.75 9.01 2.47
N GLU A 130 2.06 8.01 1.93
CA GLU A 130 1.42 6.95 2.72
C GLU A 130 2.45 5.97 3.30
N LEU A 131 3.53 5.65 2.58
CA LEU A 131 4.66 4.89 3.11
C LEU A 131 5.37 5.66 4.22
N ILE A 132 5.57 6.98 4.07
CA ILE A 132 6.13 7.82 5.13
C ILE A 132 5.23 7.81 6.36
N LYS A 133 3.91 7.98 6.19
CA LYS A 133 2.94 7.90 7.30
C LYS A 133 2.94 6.52 7.96
N LEU A 134 2.96 5.44 7.17
CA LEU A 134 3.07 4.08 7.68
C LEU A 134 4.36 3.90 8.49
N HIS A 135 5.50 4.33 7.95
CA HIS A 135 6.78 4.30 8.66
C HIS A 135 6.72 5.08 9.97
N GLN A 136 6.10 6.26 9.99
CA GLN A 136 5.88 7.04 11.22
C GLN A 136 5.00 6.30 12.22
N ILE A 137 3.89 5.69 11.78
CA ILE A 137 3.01 4.87 12.65
C ILE A 137 3.82 3.73 13.27
N LEU A 138 4.57 2.99 12.46
CA LEU A 138 5.37 1.86 12.92
C LEU A 138 6.50 2.31 13.85
N GLU A 139 7.20 3.40 13.58
CA GLU A 139 8.20 3.98 14.49
C GLU A 139 7.61 4.38 15.85
N ASN A 140 6.34 4.77 15.88
CA ASN A 140 5.58 5.12 17.08
C ASN A 140 4.86 3.94 17.74
N THR A 141 5.13 2.69 17.37
CA THR A 141 4.52 1.48 17.98
C THR A 141 4.55 1.53 19.51
N ASN A 142 5.65 1.94 20.13
CA ASN A 142 5.75 1.98 21.60
C ASN A 142 4.71 2.94 22.21
N GLU A 143 4.49 4.11 21.61
CA GLU A 143 3.47 5.07 22.07
C GLU A 143 2.06 4.55 21.81
N ILE A 144 1.82 3.89 20.68
CA ILE A 144 0.53 3.26 20.37
C ILE A 144 0.20 2.19 21.43
N LEU A 145 1.18 1.34 21.79
CA LEU A 145 1.01 0.31 22.82
C LEU A 145 0.70 0.92 24.19
N LYS A 146 1.32 2.05 24.55
CA LYS A 146 1.03 2.77 25.80
C LYS A 146 -0.38 3.37 25.80
N ILE A 147 -0.78 4.08 24.75
CA ILE A 147 -2.09 4.74 24.65
C ILE A 147 -3.22 3.69 24.69
N THR A 148 -3.00 2.53 24.08
CA THR A 148 -3.96 1.41 24.06
C THR A 148 -3.92 0.56 25.33
N ASN A 149 -3.04 0.86 26.29
CA ASN A 149 -2.79 0.06 27.50
C ASN A 149 -2.53 -1.42 27.18
N THR A 150 -1.83 -1.70 26.08
CA THR A 150 -1.55 -3.06 25.65
C THR A 150 -0.52 -3.73 26.56
N VAL A 151 -0.89 -4.89 27.09
CA VAL A 151 0.02 -5.74 27.86
C VAL A 151 0.87 -6.57 26.90
N VAL A 152 2.12 -6.14 26.69
CA VAL A 152 3.06 -6.82 25.77
C VAL A 152 3.60 -8.10 26.39
N LYS A 153 3.04 -9.25 26.00
CA LYS A 153 3.46 -10.59 26.45
C LYS A 153 4.17 -11.41 25.36
N ASN A 154 3.94 -11.11 24.10
CA ASN A 154 4.53 -11.80 22.94
C ASN A 154 4.33 -10.94 21.68
N GLU A 155 4.92 -11.38 20.56
CA GLU A 155 4.75 -10.72 19.24
C GLU A 155 3.26 -10.56 18.91
N HIS A 156 2.45 -11.61 19.14
CA HIS A 156 1.01 -11.58 18.87
C HIS A 156 0.25 -10.44 19.57
N SER A 157 0.61 -10.09 20.81
CA SER A 157 -0.03 -8.96 21.53
C SER A 157 0.24 -7.60 20.88
N ILE A 158 1.43 -7.41 20.31
CA ILE A 158 1.80 -6.22 19.53
C ILE A 158 1.03 -6.24 18.22
N ASN A 159 1.11 -7.36 17.50
CA ASN A 159 0.52 -7.53 16.17
C ASN A 159 -0.97 -7.26 16.19
N LYS A 160 -1.70 -7.83 17.16
CA LYS A 160 -3.14 -7.59 17.32
C LYS A 160 -3.47 -6.10 17.52
N THR A 161 -2.69 -5.40 18.35
CA THR A 161 -2.94 -3.99 18.66
C THR A 161 -2.68 -3.12 17.44
N ILE A 162 -1.53 -3.31 16.80
CA ILE A 162 -1.15 -2.54 15.62
C ILE A 162 -2.07 -2.86 14.44
N ARG A 163 -2.45 -4.11 14.25
CA ARG A 163 -3.41 -4.52 13.22
C ARG A 163 -4.73 -3.77 13.39
N ASN A 164 -5.28 -3.71 14.60
CA ASN A 164 -6.52 -2.97 14.87
C ASN A 164 -6.35 -1.46 14.64
N PHE A 165 -5.20 -0.89 14.99
CA PHE A 165 -4.91 0.52 14.76
C PHE A 165 -4.83 0.84 13.27
N LEU A 166 -4.10 0.02 12.50
CA LEU A 166 -3.99 0.16 11.06
C LEU A 166 -5.32 -0.09 10.35
N ASP A 167 -6.14 -1.01 10.84
CA ASP A 167 -7.48 -1.28 10.28
C ASP A 167 -8.41 -0.09 10.51
N LEU A 168 -8.32 0.57 11.67
CA LEU A 168 -9.03 1.81 11.94
C LEU A 168 -8.55 2.96 11.04
N TYR A 169 -7.25 3.03 10.75
CA TYR A 169 -6.65 4.12 9.98
C TYR A 169 -6.84 3.96 8.46
N TYR A 170 -6.54 2.76 7.93
CA TYR A 170 -6.54 2.46 6.50
C TYR A 170 -7.81 1.73 6.02
N GLY A 171 -8.49 0.96 6.88
CA GLY A 171 -9.71 0.23 6.52
C GLY A 171 -9.52 -0.96 5.57
N ASN A 172 -8.28 -1.38 5.30
CA ASN A 172 -7.92 -2.38 4.31
C ASN A 172 -6.92 -3.45 4.84
N VAL A 173 -6.91 -3.68 6.16
CA VAL A 173 -6.03 -4.68 6.76
C VAL A 173 -6.61 -6.08 6.58
N VAL A 174 -5.86 -6.97 5.92
CA VAL A 174 -6.31 -8.33 5.62
C VAL A 174 -6.62 -9.11 6.91
N GLN A 175 -7.72 -9.87 6.92
CA GLN A 175 -8.12 -10.70 8.05
C GLN A 175 -7.26 -11.95 8.23
N TYR A 176 -7.07 -12.35 9.50
CA TYR A 176 -6.27 -13.54 9.87
C TYR A 176 -6.76 -14.85 9.21
N SER A 177 -8.00 -14.91 8.74
CA SER A 177 -8.56 -16.08 8.05
C SER A 177 -8.07 -16.26 6.60
N GLU A 178 -7.40 -15.26 6.02
CA GLU A 178 -6.99 -15.28 4.61
C GLU A 178 -5.49 -15.62 4.51
N SER A 179 -5.17 -16.87 4.19
CA SER A 179 -3.79 -17.27 3.87
C SER A 179 -3.42 -16.77 2.48
N LEU A 180 -2.57 -15.75 2.38
CA LEU A 180 -2.29 -15.07 1.11
C LEU A 180 -1.06 -15.59 0.37
N PHE A 181 -0.11 -16.24 1.06
CA PHE A 181 1.14 -16.68 0.44
C PHE A 181 1.21 -18.20 0.39
N ARG A 182 1.20 -18.79 -0.81
CA ARG A 182 1.52 -20.20 -1.02
C ARG A 182 2.86 -20.31 -1.72
N HIS A 183 3.88 -20.81 -1.03
CA HIS A 183 5.12 -21.22 -1.69
C HIS A 183 5.32 -22.73 -1.54
N LYS A 184 5.31 -23.43 -2.68
CA LYS A 184 5.48 -24.89 -2.84
C LYS A 184 4.44 -25.73 -2.09
N PHE A 185 4.44 -25.74 -0.75
CA PHE A 185 3.52 -26.49 0.12
C PHE A 185 3.27 -25.84 1.50
N LYS A 186 3.70 -24.60 1.74
CA LYS A 186 3.44 -23.88 3.00
C LYS A 186 2.65 -22.60 2.74
N SER A 187 1.61 -22.41 3.54
CA SER A 187 0.93 -21.13 3.69
C SER A 187 1.75 -20.25 4.62
N TYR A 188 2.16 -19.09 4.15
CA TYR A 188 2.75 -18.06 4.99
C TYR A 188 1.76 -16.91 5.19
N GLN A 189 1.81 -16.32 6.38
CA GLN A 189 0.96 -15.20 6.76
C GLN A 189 1.83 -14.21 7.55
N PRO A 190 2.15 -13.06 6.96
CA PRO A 190 2.75 -11.95 7.68
C PRO A 190 1.89 -11.52 8.86
N ASP A 191 2.53 -10.90 9.84
CA ASP A 191 1.85 -10.44 11.05
C ASP A 191 0.74 -9.43 10.74
N VAL A 192 1.00 -8.52 9.80
CA VAL A 192 0.03 -7.56 9.25
C VAL A 192 0.23 -7.41 7.74
N ILE A 193 -0.87 -7.29 7.00
CA ILE A 193 -0.88 -7.09 5.54
C ILE A 193 -1.82 -5.95 5.21
N LEU A 194 -1.33 -4.97 4.45
CA LEU A 194 -2.09 -3.88 3.86
C LEU A 194 -2.29 -4.20 2.38
N SER A 195 -3.53 -4.55 2.00
CA SER A 195 -3.81 -5.17 0.70
C SER A 195 -3.62 -4.22 -0.48
N ASP A 196 -4.02 -2.96 -0.33
CA ASP A 196 -4.07 -2.01 -1.45
C ASP A 196 -2.68 -1.43 -1.76
N GLU A 197 -1.80 -1.49 -0.76
CA GLU A 197 -0.42 -1.05 -0.78
C GLU A 197 0.54 -2.19 -1.15
N GLY A 198 0.11 -3.45 -1.02
CA GLY A 198 0.97 -4.62 -1.20
C GLY A 198 2.12 -4.64 -0.21
N ILE A 199 1.87 -4.20 1.03
CA ILE A 199 2.86 -4.09 2.11
C ILE A 199 2.59 -5.15 3.17
N SER A 200 3.64 -5.89 3.52
CA SER A 200 3.63 -6.79 4.68
C SER A 200 4.45 -6.19 5.83
N ILE A 201 4.03 -6.43 7.06
CA ILE A 201 4.75 -5.96 8.25
C ILE A 201 5.04 -7.17 9.14
N GLU A 202 6.26 -7.27 9.63
CA GLU A 202 6.76 -8.38 10.45
C GLU A 202 7.32 -7.84 11.76
N TYR A 203 6.71 -8.20 12.89
CA TYR A 203 7.13 -7.75 14.21
C TYR A 203 7.97 -8.81 14.90
N LYS A 204 9.12 -8.41 15.44
CA LYS A 204 9.93 -9.28 16.30
C LYS A 204 10.14 -8.65 17.66
N LEU A 205 9.82 -9.41 18.71
CA LEU A 205 9.97 -8.98 20.10
C LEU A 205 11.32 -9.45 20.64
N ILE A 206 12.20 -8.51 20.99
CA ILE A 206 13.55 -8.79 21.46
C ILE A 206 13.59 -8.63 22.98
N ARG A 207 13.71 -9.75 23.70
CA ARG A 207 13.73 -9.78 25.18
C ARG A 207 15.14 -9.83 25.74
N THR A 208 16.05 -10.46 25.00
CA THR A 208 17.45 -10.64 25.38
C THR A 208 18.39 -10.28 24.24
N GLU A 209 19.65 -9.97 24.56
CA GLU A 209 20.68 -9.67 23.55
C GLU A 209 20.87 -10.83 22.56
N LYS A 210 20.69 -12.08 23.02
CA LYS A 210 20.79 -13.26 22.16
C LYS A 210 19.68 -13.32 21.12
N ASP A 211 18.51 -12.75 21.43
CA ASP A 211 17.36 -12.77 20.53
C ASP A 211 17.63 -11.94 19.28
N ILE A 212 18.50 -10.92 19.34
CA ILE A 212 18.77 -10.02 18.21
C ILE A 212 19.25 -10.82 16.99
N GLY A 213 20.31 -11.63 17.15
CA GLY A 213 20.85 -12.44 16.06
C GLY A 213 19.85 -13.50 15.58
N ILE A 214 19.21 -14.20 16.52
CA ILE A 214 18.21 -15.23 16.20
C ILE A 214 17.06 -14.64 15.36
N LYS A 215 16.54 -13.48 15.76
CA LYS A 215 15.42 -12.84 15.06
C LYS A 215 15.83 -12.23 13.72
N LEU A 216 17.07 -11.76 13.59
CA LEU A 216 17.61 -11.32 12.29
C LEU A 216 17.74 -12.51 11.33
N ASP A 217 18.23 -13.66 11.81
CA ASP A 217 18.33 -14.88 11.00
C ASP A 217 16.94 -15.39 10.58
N GLU A 218 15.96 -15.42 11.49
CA GLU A 218 14.57 -15.73 11.17
C GLU A 218 14.03 -14.83 10.04
N LEU A 219 14.20 -13.51 10.18
CA LEU A 219 13.75 -12.56 9.16
C LEU A 219 14.47 -12.75 7.83
N LEU A 220 15.77 -13.06 7.81
CA LEU A 220 16.50 -13.27 6.56
C LEU A 220 16.00 -14.52 5.83
N ILE A 221 15.68 -15.58 6.56
CA ILE A 221 15.06 -16.79 6.01
C ILE A 221 13.70 -16.45 5.38
N ASP A 222 12.89 -15.66 6.08
CA ASP A 222 11.57 -15.24 5.59
C ASP A 222 11.72 -14.31 4.37
N ALA A 223 12.61 -13.33 4.42
CA ALA A 223 12.89 -12.40 3.33
C ALA A 223 13.27 -13.10 2.02
N ASN A 224 14.18 -14.08 2.11
CA ASN A 224 14.59 -14.89 0.95
C ASN A 224 13.44 -15.74 0.37
N ARG A 225 12.39 -16.02 1.14
CA ARG A 225 11.21 -16.76 0.67
C ARG A 225 10.18 -15.87 -0.04
N TYR A 226 10.17 -14.55 0.18
CA TYR A 226 9.27 -13.64 -0.56
C TYR A 226 9.82 -13.13 -1.86
N VAL A 227 11.12 -13.32 -2.14
CA VAL A 227 11.73 -12.86 -3.39
C VAL A 227 10.98 -13.47 -4.59
N GLY A 228 10.43 -12.61 -5.45
CA GLY A 228 9.67 -12.99 -6.65
C GLY A 228 8.16 -13.14 -6.45
N ASN A 229 7.61 -12.80 -5.28
CA ASN A 229 6.16 -12.82 -5.06
C ASN A 229 5.49 -11.51 -5.50
N HIS A 230 4.67 -11.59 -6.56
CA HIS A 230 3.98 -10.45 -7.19
C HIS A 230 2.93 -9.79 -6.29
N ARG A 231 2.44 -10.50 -5.26
CA ARG A 231 1.42 -9.98 -4.31
C ARG A 231 2.01 -9.20 -3.13
N ASN A 232 3.34 -9.17 -2.98
CA ASN A 232 4.00 -8.44 -1.90
C ASN A 232 5.09 -7.53 -2.47
N LYS A 233 4.77 -6.25 -2.63
CA LYS A 233 5.67 -5.24 -3.22
C LYS A 233 6.77 -4.85 -2.24
N SER A 234 6.47 -4.79 -0.94
CA SER A 234 7.48 -4.48 0.09
C SER A 234 7.14 -5.09 1.45
N CYS A 235 8.17 -5.32 2.26
CA CYS A 235 8.04 -5.83 3.61
C CYS A 235 8.75 -4.91 4.62
N ILE A 236 8.11 -4.63 5.75
CA ILE A 236 8.68 -3.79 6.82
C ILE A 236 8.89 -4.66 8.06
N ALA A 237 10.14 -4.90 8.41
CA ALA A 237 10.50 -5.55 9.65
C ALA A 237 10.56 -4.53 10.81
N VAL A 238 9.92 -4.85 11.93
CA VAL A 238 9.87 -3.98 13.12
C VAL A 238 10.40 -4.73 14.34
N PHE A 239 11.59 -4.34 14.81
CA PHE A 239 12.16 -4.84 16.06
C PHE A 239 11.66 -4.01 17.25
N CYS A 240 11.01 -4.68 18.19
CA CYS A 240 10.57 -4.13 19.45
C CYS A 240 11.53 -4.58 20.56
N LEU A 241 12.46 -3.70 20.96
CA LEU A 241 13.45 -3.99 21.98
C LEU A 241 12.88 -3.75 23.38
N SER A 242 13.05 -4.73 24.26
CA SER A 242 12.80 -4.53 25.70
C SER A 242 13.74 -3.47 26.28
N LYS A 243 13.33 -2.83 27.38
CA LYS A 243 14.18 -1.91 28.17
C LYS A 243 15.50 -2.55 28.69
N LYS A 244 15.63 -3.88 28.65
CA LYS A 244 16.83 -4.59 29.11
C LYS A 244 17.91 -4.70 28.04
N ILE A 245 17.60 -4.35 26.79
CA ILE A 245 18.55 -4.39 25.68
C ILE A 245 19.46 -3.16 25.75
N THR A 246 20.75 -3.42 25.76
CA THR A 246 21.82 -2.41 25.78
C THR A 246 22.44 -2.19 24.40
N THR A 247 22.31 -3.16 23.48
CA THR A 247 22.74 -2.99 22.09
C THR A 247 21.97 -1.84 21.44
N THR A 248 22.71 -0.92 20.84
CA THR A 248 22.13 0.28 20.25
C THR A 248 21.39 -0.02 18.95
N LYS A 249 20.37 0.78 18.62
CA LYS A 249 19.67 0.70 17.32
C LYS A 249 20.64 0.76 16.13
N LYS A 250 21.72 1.53 16.26
CA LYS A 250 22.75 1.68 15.23
C LYS A 250 23.46 0.36 14.96
N GLN A 251 23.92 -0.33 16.01
CA GLN A 251 24.59 -1.63 15.88
C GLN A 251 23.68 -2.67 15.22
N ILE A 252 22.41 -2.75 15.65
CA ILE A 252 21.44 -3.69 15.05
C ILE A 252 21.20 -3.36 13.56
N LYS A 253 21.07 -2.07 13.21
CA LYS A 253 20.94 -1.64 11.80
C LYS A 253 22.20 -1.89 10.98
N GLU A 254 23.39 -1.86 11.58
CA GLU A 254 24.63 -2.24 10.90
C GLU A 254 24.67 -3.74 10.59
N ASP A 255 24.23 -4.58 11.52
CA ASP A 255 24.16 -6.02 11.30
C ASP A 255 23.11 -6.38 10.24
N TRP A 256 21.93 -5.74 10.27
CA TRP A 256 20.94 -5.84 9.19
C TRP A 256 21.56 -5.54 7.81
N ARG A 257 22.34 -4.46 7.69
CA ARG A 257 22.99 -4.09 6.41
C ARG A 257 24.00 -5.13 5.94
N LYS A 258 24.77 -5.73 6.87
CA LYS A 258 25.75 -6.79 6.54
C LYS A 258 25.08 -8.07 6.05
N MET A 259 23.85 -8.35 6.48
CA MET A 259 23.09 -9.55 6.10
C MET A 259 22.48 -9.47 4.69
N MET A 260 22.59 -8.33 3.99
CA MET A 260 22.17 -8.16 2.59
C MET A 260 20.71 -8.58 2.34
N PHE A 261 19.79 -8.08 3.17
CA PHE A 261 18.36 -8.26 2.95
C PHE A 261 17.94 -7.74 1.55
N PRO A 262 16.90 -8.33 0.93
CA PRO A 262 16.38 -7.85 -0.36
C PRO A 262 15.98 -6.37 -0.29
N LYS A 263 16.09 -5.64 -1.41
CA LYS A 263 15.75 -4.20 -1.48
C LYS A 263 14.29 -3.90 -1.13
N SER A 264 13.39 -4.85 -1.34
CA SER A 264 11.97 -4.74 -0.97
C SER A 264 11.73 -4.80 0.54
N TRP A 265 12.77 -5.02 1.35
CA TRP A 265 12.68 -5.04 2.80
C TRP A 265 13.22 -3.77 3.45
N SER A 266 12.43 -3.17 4.34
CA SER A 266 12.86 -2.07 5.20
C SER A 266 12.85 -2.49 6.67
N PHE A 267 13.60 -1.76 7.50
CA PHE A 267 13.85 -2.16 8.88
C PHE A 267 13.75 -1.01 9.89
N ILE A 268 12.89 -1.21 10.88
CA ILE A 268 12.60 -0.28 11.97
C ILE A 268 13.04 -0.93 13.28
N VAL A 269 13.68 -0.13 14.14
CA VAL A 269 14.09 -0.56 15.49
C VAL A 269 13.53 0.40 16.53
N ILE A 270 12.77 -0.15 17.46
CA ILE A 270 12.05 0.58 18.50
C ILE A 270 12.62 0.14 19.84
N SER A 271 12.96 1.11 20.69
CA SER A 271 13.55 0.85 22.00
C SER A 271 12.52 1.02 23.10
N ASP A 272 12.84 0.46 24.26
CA ASP A 272 12.16 0.72 25.52
C ASP A 272 10.69 0.27 25.56
N VAL A 273 10.39 -0.82 24.87
CA VAL A 273 9.08 -1.46 24.95
C VAL A 273 8.91 -2.09 26.33
N GLU A 274 7.83 -1.74 27.02
CA GLU A 274 7.47 -2.33 28.31
C GLU A 274 6.92 -3.73 28.13
N ILE A 275 7.73 -4.72 28.47
CA ILE A 275 7.36 -6.12 28.37
C ILE A 275 6.93 -6.63 29.74
N ASN A 276 5.70 -7.10 29.83
CA ASN A 276 5.19 -7.76 31.02
C ASN A 276 5.46 -9.27 30.91
N CYS A 277 6.13 -9.81 31.93
CA CYS A 277 6.37 -11.25 32.08
C CYS A 277 5.12 -11.94 32.65
#